data_AF-A0A1G4JMU9-F1
#
_entry.id   AF-A0A1G4JMU9-F1
#
_cell.length_a   1.000
_cell.length_b   1.000
_cell.length_c   1.000
_cell.angle_alpha   90.00
_cell.angle_beta   90.00
_cell.angle_gamma   90.00
#
_symmetry.space_group_name_H-M   'P 1'
#
loop_
_entity.id
_entity.type
_entity.pdbx_description
1 polymer ?
#
loop_
_entity_poly.entity_id
_entity_poly.type
_entity_poly.pdbx_seq_one_letter_code
_entity_poly.pdbx_strand_id
1 'polypeptide(L)'
;MNVVPSSNFRSSVASNQIKGATSNAAPTLPDNLRLQKGALPLSSELSGQHPLENRVNNWDATQRRRQLEQYRQVFGIAEPIKREMELQIVEHSNFNPLDTTGQRSMHADILLNRDASVDWEDVYPSADATGAVDLGHNVHGQIEQQLRL
;
A
#
# COMPACT_ATOMS: atom_id res chain seq x y z
N MET A 1 -7.86 -27.16 -45.47
CA MET A 1 -7.19 -26.07 -44.72
C MET A 1 -5.83 -25.85 -45.34
N ASN A 2 -5.58 -24.68 -45.93
CA ASN A 2 -4.26 -24.36 -46.47
C ASN A 2 -3.71 -23.16 -45.68
N VAL A 3 -2.81 -23.43 -44.74
CA VAL A 3 -2.15 -22.43 -43.87
C VAL A 3 -0.80 -22.12 -44.49
N VAL A 4 -0.80 -21.46 -45.65
CA VAL A 4 0.44 -20.95 -46.26
C VAL A 4 0.42 -19.43 -46.13
N PRO A 5 1.29 -18.83 -45.30
CA PRO A 5 1.41 -17.38 -45.21
C PRO A 5 1.87 -16.82 -46.55
N SER A 6 1.36 -15.65 -46.94
CA SER A 6 1.79 -14.97 -48.16
C SER A 6 3.29 -14.65 -48.09
N SER A 7 4.00 -14.89 -49.19
CA SER A 7 5.45 -14.69 -49.32
C SER A 7 5.80 -13.20 -49.45
N ASN A 8 5.59 -12.43 -48.39
CA ASN A 8 6.06 -11.05 -48.30
C ASN A 8 7.42 -11.01 -47.61
N PHE A 9 8.47 -11.37 -48.35
CA PHE A 9 9.85 -11.26 -47.87
C PHE A 9 10.32 -9.80 -48.01
N ARG A 10 10.44 -9.08 -46.89
CA ARG A 10 11.08 -7.76 -46.87
C ARG A 10 12.59 -7.96 -46.90
N SER A 11 13.24 -7.51 -47.97
CA SER A 11 14.70 -7.59 -48.14
C SER A 11 15.47 -6.53 -47.32
N SER A 12 14.77 -5.56 -46.74
CA SER A 12 15.32 -4.58 -45.81
C SER A 12 14.25 -4.14 -44.82
N VAL A 13 14.61 -4.10 -43.54
CA VAL A 13 13.78 -3.57 -42.46
C VAL A 13 14.42 -2.25 -42.03
N ALA A 14 13.82 -1.13 -42.42
CA ALA A 14 14.25 0.16 -41.92
C ALA A 14 13.70 0.36 -40.50
N SER A 15 14.58 0.31 -39.49
CA SER A 15 14.27 0.73 -38.12
C SER A 15 14.02 2.25 -38.01
N ASN A 16 14.28 3.00 -39.09
CA ASN A 16 14.24 4.46 -39.15
C ASN A 16 12.83 5.04 -39.32
N GLN A 17 11.77 4.23 -39.35
CA GLN A 17 10.40 4.73 -39.24
C GLN A 17 10.04 5.07 -37.79
N ILE A 18 10.92 5.80 -37.08
CA ILE A 18 10.61 6.35 -35.77
C ILE A 18 9.77 7.60 -36.02
N LYS A 19 8.46 7.53 -35.76
CA LYS A 19 7.60 8.71 -35.71
C LYS A 19 7.97 9.53 -34.46
N GLY A 20 8.93 10.45 -34.56
CA GLY A 20 9.34 11.32 -33.45
C GLY A 20 10.63 12.11 -33.71
N ALA A 21 10.95 13.07 -32.83
CA ALA A 21 12.23 13.78 -32.86
C ALA A 21 13.37 12.82 -32.46
N THR A 22 14.39 12.72 -33.31
CA THR A 22 15.58 11.89 -33.09
C THR A 22 16.79 12.78 -32.79
N SER A 23 17.84 12.18 -32.22
CA SER A 23 19.08 12.90 -31.93
C SER A 23 19.77 13.33 -33.23
N ASN A 24 20.27 14.56 -33.26
CA ASN A 24 21.07 15.07 -34.39
C ASN A 24 22.37 14.28 -34.60
N ALA A 25 22.91 13.67 -33.54
CA ALA A 25 24.18 12.91 -33.60
C ALA A 25 23.97 11.43 -33.96
N ALA A 26 22.83 10.85 -33.60
CA ALA A 26 22.50 9.45 -33.82
C ALA A 26 21.04 9.34 -34.30
N PRO A 27 20.79 9.22 -35.61
CA PRO A 27 19.43 9.20 -36.18
C PRO A 27 18.55 8.06 -35.65
N THR A 28 19.17 7.00 -35.14
CA THR A 28 18.49 5.82 -34.58
C THR A 28 18.09 6.00 -33.11
N LEU A 29 18.58 7.05 -32.44
CA LEU A 29 18.30 7.29 -31.03
C LEU A 29 17.20 8.35 -30.87
N PRO A 30 16.12 8.06 -30.14
CA PRO A 30 15.07 9.05 -29.87
C PRO A 30 15.60 10.18 -28.97
N ASP A 31 15.24 11.43 -29.29
CA ASP A 31 15.60 12.61 -28.49
C ASP A 31 14.45 12.97 -27.54
N ASN A 32 14.49 12.40 -26.32
CA ASN A 32 13.45 12.59 -25.31
C ASN A 32 13.34 14.05 -24.83
N LEU A 33 14.43 14.82 -24.86
CA LEU A 33 14.44 16.22 -24.43
C LEU A 33 13.68 17.11 -25.41
N ARG A 34 13.88 16.91 -26.72
CA ARG A 34 13.09 17.60 -27.76
C ARG A 34 11.63 17.15 -27.78
N LEU A 35 11.36 15.90 -27.42
CA LEU A 35 10.01 15.38 -27.28
C LEU A 35 9.30 15.90 -26.01
N GLN A 36 9.97 16.70 -25.17
CA GLN A 36 9.47 17.16 -23.86
C GLN A 36 8.95 16.02 -22.98
N LYS A 37 9.34 14.77 -23.28
CA LYS A 37 9.11 13.63 -22.43
C LYS A 37 10.21 13.65 -21.39
N GLY A 38 9.91 14.22 -20.24
CA GLY A 38 10.77 14.11 -19.05
C GLY A 38 11.06 12.65 -18.72
N ALA A 39 11.95 12.40 -17.76
CA ALA A 39 12.19 11.05 -17.25
C ALA A 39 10.97 10.51 -16.47
N LEU A 40 9.88 10.26 -17.18
CA LEU A 40 8.68 9.63 -16.68
C LEU A 40 8.94 8.12 -16.68
N PRO A 41 8.66 7.42 -15.58
CA PRO A 41 8.75 5.97 -15.58
C PRO A 41 7.76 5.43 -16.61
N LEU A 42 8.18 4.45 -17.43
CA LEU A 42 7.34 3.82 -18.47
C LEU A 42 6.00 3.31 -17.92
N SER A 43 5.99 2.92 -16.64
CA SER A 43 4.76 2.53 -15.93
C SER A 43 3.74 3.66 -15.82
N SER A 44 4.17 4.92 -15.66
CA SER A 44 3.27 6.08 -15.60
C SER A 44 2.74 6.46 -16.98
N GLU A 45 3.54 6.30 -18.06
CA GLU A 45 3.04 6.46 -19.43
C GLU A 45 2.01 5.40 -19.82
N LEU A 46 2.19 4.15 -19.34
CA LEU A 46 1.29 3.04 -19.67
C LEU A 46 -0.01 3.05 -18.84
N SER A 47 0.07 3.48 -17.58
CA SER A 47 -1.09 3.49 -16.66
C SER A 47 -1.87 4.81 -16.66
N GLY A 48 -1.28 5.91 -17.13
CA GLY A 48 -1.89 7.23 -17.09
C GLY A 48 -2.10 7.80 -15.68
N GLN A 49 -1.55 7.15 -14.64
CA GLN A 49 -1.67 7.55 -13.24
C GLN A 49 -0.37 8.16 -12.73
N HIS A 50 -0.48 9.03 -11.73
CA HIS A 50 0.68 9.67 -11.14
C HIS A 50 1.47 8.66 -10.29
N PRO A 51 2.82 8.59 -10.41
CA PRO A 51 3.63 7.56 -9.74
C PRO A 51 3.64 7.65 -8.20
N LEU A 52 3.12 8.74 -7.63
CA LEU A 52 2.93 8.88 -6.18
C LEU A 52 1.49 8.61 -5.73
N GLU A 53 0.51 8.61 -6.62
CA GLU A 53 -0.90 8.45 -6.25
C GLU A 53 -1.13 7.11 -5.54
N ASN A 54 -0.63 6.02 -6.12
CA ASN A 54 -0.67 4.70 -5.49
C ASN A 54 0.06 4.64 -4.14
N ARG A 55 1.12 5.44 -3.95
CA ARG A 55 1.88 5.49 -2.71
C ARG A 55 1.18 6.31 -1.63
N VAL A 56 0.51 7.40 -2.01
CA VAL A 56 -0.28 8.24 -1.10
C VAL A 56 -1.51 7.46 -0.66
N ASN A 57 -2.20 6.81 -1.60
CA ASN A 57 -3.38 5.99 -1.29
C ASN A 57 -3.06 4.80 -0.37
N ASN A 58 -1.84 4.26 -0.45
CA ASN A 58 -1.39 3.12 0.37
C ASN A 58 -0.23 3.51 1.31
N TRP A 59 -0.27 4.72 1.86
CA TRP A 59 0.85 5.27 2.64
C TRP A 59 1.24 4.35 3.80
N ASP A 60 0.26 3.96 4.63
CA ASP A 60 0.52 3.15 5.83
C ASP A 60 1.08 1.77 5.49
N ALA A 61 0.50 1.10 4.50
CA ALA A 61 1.00 -0.20 4.03
C ALA A 61 2.43 -0.09 3.46
N THR A 62 2.71 1.00 2.74
CA THR A 62 4.04 1.26 2.17
C THR A 62 5.07 1.59 3.25
N GLN A 63 4.68 2.35 4.27
CA GLN A 63 5.51 2.65 5.44
C GLN A 63 5.84 1.36 6.20
N ARG A 64 4.81 0.55 6.54
CA ARG A 64 4.98 -0.71 7.25
C ARG A 64 5.91 -1.66 6.50
N ARG A 65 5.71 -1.84 5.19
CA ARG A 65 6.58 -2.69 4.37
C ARG A 65 8.03 -2.23 4.41
N ARG A 66 8.28 -0.92 4.30
CA ARG A 66 9.63 -0.36 4.41
C ARG A 66 10.25 -0.68 5.78
N GLN A 67 9.48 -0.55 6.85
CA GLN A 67 9.97 -0.82 8.20
C GLN A 67 10.34 -2.30 8.39
N LEU A 68 9.50 -3.23 7.93
CA LEU A 68 9.81 -4.66 7.96
C LEU A 68 11.02 -5.01 7.09
N GLU A 69 11.21 -4.34 5.96
CA GLU A 69 12.42 -4.49 5.14
C GLU A 69 13.68 -4.01 5.89
N GLN A 70 13.59 -2.91 6.63
CA GLN A 70 14.68 -2.41 7.48
C GLN A 70 15.02 -3.41 8.59
N TYR A 71 14.01 -3.91 9.29
CA TYR A 71 14.26 -4.91 10.32
C TYR A 71 14.83 -6.21 9.75
N ARG A 72 14.37 -6.63 8.57
CA ARG A 72 14.98 -7.77 7.86
C ARG A 72 16.46 -7.55 7.59
N GLN A 73 16.86 -6.33 7.23
CA GLN A 73 18.26 -5.99 6.94
C GLN A 73 19.12 -5.93 8.21
N VAL A 74 18.57 -5.41 9.32
CA VAL A 74 19.33 -5.21 10.56
C VAL A 74 19.34 -6.47 11.44
N PHE A 75 18.20 -7.14 11.58
CA PHE A 75 17.98 -8.24 12.53
C PHE A 75 17.75 -9.59 11.84
N GLY A 76 17.65 -9.63 10.51
CA GLY A 76 17.40 -10.84 9.75
C GLY A 76 15.92 -11.17 9.58
N ILE A 77 15.63 -12.29 8.91
CA ILE A 77 14.27 -12.65 8.48
C ILE A 77 13.31 -12.99 9.63
N ALA A 78 13.83 -13.34 10.80
CA ALA A 78 13.01 -13.80 11.92
C ALA A 78 12.21 -12.66 12.56
N GLU A 79 12.76 -11.44 12.59
CA GLU A 79 12.11 -10.29 13.26
C GLU A 79 10.79 -9.90 12.57
N PRO A 80 10.73 -9.72 11.23
CA PRO A 80 9.46 -9.37 10.57
C PRO A 80 8.39 -10.43 10.75
N ILE A 81 8.77 -11.71 10.71
CA ILE A 81 7.84 -12.84 10.88
C ILE A 81 7.27 -12.83 12.30
N LYS A 82 8.14 -12.71 13.30
CA LYS A 82 7.73 -12.64 14.71
C LYS A 82 6.78 -11.48 14.94
N ARG A 83 7.08 -10.30 14.41
CA ARG A 83 6.28 -9.09 14.59
C ARG A 83 4.88 -9.20 13.97
N GLU A 84 4.78 -9.79 12.78
CA GLU A 84 3.49 -10.07 12.15
C GLU A 84 2.69 -11.12 12.94
N MET A 85 3.33 -12.18 13.44
CA MET A 85 2.68 -13.17 14.29
C MET A 85 2.17 -12.56 15.61
N GLU A 86 2.98 -11.72 16.26
CA GLU A 86 2.58 -11.01 17.48
C GLU A 86 1.39 -10.08 17.22
N LEU A 87 1.38 -9.37 16.08
CA LEU A 87 0.25 -8.51 15.72
C LEU A 87 -1.02 -9.34 15.53
N GLN A 88 -0.95 -10.47 14.82
CA GLN A 88 -2.09 -11.37 14.63
C GLN A 88 -2.62 -11.91 15.97
N ILE A 89 -1.74 -12.33 16.88
CA ILE A 89 -2.14 -12.78 18.22
C ILE A 89 -2.88 -11.67 18.95
N VAL A 90 -2.32 -10.46 18.93
CA VAL A 90 -2.90 -9.28 19.58
C VAL A 90 -4.28 -8.96 18.99
N GLU A 91 -4.42 -8.90 17.66
CA GLU A 91 -5.70 -8.71 16.96
C GLU A 91 -6.76 -9.75 17.36
N HIS A 92 -6.37 -11.02 17.49
CA HIS A 92 -7.28 -12.09 17.92
C HIS A 92 -7.60 -12.07 19.44
N SER A 93 -6.73 -11.50 20.27
CA SER A 93 -6.90 -11.48 21.73
C SER A 93 -7.50 -10.19 22.29
N ASN A 94 -7.57 -9.11 21.51
CA ASN A 94 -7.96 -7.76 21.95
C ASN A 94 -9.47 -7.58 22.18
N PHE A 95 -10.14 -8.52 22.85
CA PHE A 95 -11.52 -8.31 23.26
C PHE A 95 -11.59 -7.64 24.65
N ASN A 96 -12.08 -6.41 24.69
CA ASN A 96 -12.35 -5.69 25.94
C ASN A 96 -13.80 -5.19 25.96
N PRO A 97 -14.73 -5.84 26.68
CA PRO A 97 -16.14 -5.46 26.71
C PRO A 97 -16.41 -4.16 27.50
N LEU A 98 -15.40 -3.61 28.16
CA LEU A 98 -15.51 -2.35 28.90
C LEU A 98 -14.98 -1.16 28.09
N ASP A 99 -14.27 -1.41 27.00
CA ASP A 99 -13.74 -0.35 26.14
C ASP A 99 -14.84 0.15 25.20
N THR A 100 -15.58 1.16 25.67
CA THR A 100 -16.63 1.82 24.89
C THR A 100 -16.06 2.89 23.94
N THR A 101 -14.78 3.22 24.11
CA THR A 101 -14.15 4.35 23.43
C THR A 101 -13.59 3.95 22.07
N GLY A 102 -13.65 2.66 21.71
CA GLY A 102 -13.11 2.14 20.45
C GLY A 102 -11.61 2.39 20.32
N GLN A 103 -10.91 2.57 21.45
CA GLN A 103 -9.50 2.87 21.47
C GLN A 103 -8.72 1.66 20.95
N ARG A 104 -7.64 1.92 20.22
CA ARG A 104 -6.73 0.85 19.80
C ARG A 104 -6.06 0.25 21.03
N SER A 105 -5.81 -1.06 20.99
CA SER A 105 -5.02 -1.73 22.01
C SER A 105 -3.59 -1.18 22.01
N MET A 106 -3.12 -0.73 23.17
CA MET A 106 -1.73 -0.25 23.34
C MET A 106 -0.69 -1.26 22.83
N HIS A 107 -0.99 -2.56 22.91
CA HIS A 107 -0.12 -3.62 22.41
C HIS A 107 -0.01 -3.58 20.89
N ALA A 108 -1.12 -3.31 20.20
CA ALA A 108 -1.12 -3.14 18.76
C ALA A 108 -0.28 -1.91 18.39
N ASP A 109 -0.42 -0.78 19.09
CA ASP A 109 0.32 0.44 18.76
C ASP A 109 1.85 0.28 18.92
N ILE A 110 2.30 -0.45 19.96
CA ILE A 110 3.73 -0.78 20.12
C ILE A 110 4.23 -1.64 18.94
N LEU A 111 3.45 -2.65 18.55
CA LEU A 111 3.81 -3.52 17.42
C LEU A 111 3.78 -2.77 16.08
N LEU A 112 2.87 -1.81 15.91
CA LEU A 112 2.81 -0.91 14.77
C LEU A 112 3.85 0.23 14.83
N ASN A 113 4.57 0.37 15.94
CA ASN A 113 5.52 1.46 16.19
C ASN A 113 4.86 2.85 16.08
N ARG A 114 3.63 2.93 16.59
CA ARG A 114 2.73 4.09 16.59
C ARG A 114 2.54 4.69 18.00
N ASP A 115 3.19 4.11 19.00
CA ASP A 115 3.16 4.50 20.41
C ASP A 115 3.57 5.97 20.68
N ALA A 116 4.41 6.55 19.82
CA ALA A 116 4.85 7.94 19.92
C ALA A 116 4.13 8.92 18.96
N SER A 117 3.13 8.45 18.21
CA SER A 117 2.34 9.28 17.30
C SER A 117 0.93 9.50 17.81
N VAL A 118 0.35 10.64 17.45
CA VAL A 118 -0.99 11.06 17.85
C VAL A 118 -1.76 11.40 16.59
N ASP A 119 -2.90 10.74 16.39
CA ASP A 119 -3.84 11.06 15.31
C ASP A 119 -5.01 11.89 15.85
N TRP A 120 -5.83 12.39 14.93
CA TRP A 120 -7.00 13.18 15.28
C TRP A 120 -8.03 12.37 16.10
N GLU A 121 -8.11 11.05 15.91
CA GLU A 121 -9.00 10.13 16.65
C GLU A 121 -8.64 10.05 18.14
N ASP A 122 -7.36 10.24 18.48
CA ASP A 122 -6.86 10.21 19.86
C ASP A 122 -7.22 11.51 20.61
N VAL A 123 -7.28 12.63 19.88
CA VAL A 123 -7.62 13.96 20.43
C VAL A 123 -9.13 14.19 20.47
N TYR A 124 -9.82 13.71 19.43
CA TYR A 124 -11.27 13.82 19.28
C TYR A 124 -11.85 12.41 19.12
N PRO A 125 -11.97 11.64 20.22
CA PRO A 125 -12.65 10.36 20.18
C PRO A 125 -14.06 10.61 19.62
N SER A 126 -14.39 9.92 18.51
CA SER A 126 -15.63 10.10 17.78
C SER A 126 -16.82 10.14 18.74
N ALA A 127 -17.57 11.25 18.70
CA ALA A 127 -18.72 11.52 19.57
C ALA A 127 -19.94 10.58 19.33
N ASP A 128 -19.77 9.51 18.54
CA ASP A 128 -20.70 8.38 18.48
C ASP A 128 -20.64 7.50 19.74
N ALA A 129 -19.81 7.86 20.73
CA ALA A 129 -20.11 7.60 22.13
C ALA A 129 -21.37 8.38 22.53
N THR A 130 -22.52 7.92 22.05
CA THR A 130 -23.84 8.30 22.55
C THR A 130 -23.81 8.21 24.07
N GLY A 131 -23.88 9.37 24.72
CA GLY A 131 -24.24 9.50 26.13
C GLY A 131 -23.39 8.67 27.09
N ALA A 132 -22.35 9.30 27.63
CA ALA A 132 -22.16 9.16 29.06
C ALA A 132 -23.54 9.35 29.73
N VAL A 133 -23.99 8.35 30.49
CA VAL A 133 -25.31 8.23 31.11
C VAL A 133 -26.39 7.70 30.15
N ASP A 134 -26.58 6.38 30.06
CA ASP A 134 -27.71 5.67 30.70
C ASP A 134 -27.71 4.17 30.33
N LEU A 135 -28.00 3.33 31.33
CA LEU A 135 -28.23 1.87 31.29
C LEU A 135 -27.01 0.97 30.95
N GLY A 136 -26.38 0.47 32.04
CA GLY A 136 -25.33 -0.55 32.12
C GLY A 136 -24.95 -1.24 30.81
N HIS A 137 -23.71 -1.00 30.38
CA HIS A 137 -23.04 -1.72 29.29
C HIS A 137 -23.51 -3.18 29.30
N ASN A 138 -24.25 -3.60 28.28
CA ASN A 138 -24.68 -4.99 28.16
C ASN A 138 -23.47 -5.84 27.75
N VAL A 139 -22.50 -5.92 28.67
CA VAL A 139 -21.26 -6.70 28.60
C VAL A 139 -21.61 -8.14 28.24
N HIS A 140 -22.73 -8.64 28.77
CA HIS A 140 -23.25 -9.95 28.45
C HIS A 140 -23.56 -10.10 26.95
N GLY A 141 -24.35 -9.20 26.37
CA GLY A 141 -24.67 -9.23 24.94
C GLY A 141 -23.48 -8.99 24.03
N GLN A 142 -22.51 -8.17 24.44
CA GLN A 142 -21.24 -8.02 23.70
C GLN A 142 -20.40 -9.31 23.74
N ILE A 143 -20.34 -9.97 24.89
CA ILE A 143 -19.69 -11.28 25.04
C ILE A 143 -20.39 -12.35 24.20
N GLU A 144 -21.73 -12.38 24.18
CA GLU A 144 -22.52 -13.30 23.35
C GLU A 144 -22.23 -13.10 21.86
N GLN A 145 -22.24 -11.84 21.39
CA GLN A 145 -21.88 -11.52 20.00
C GLN A 145 -20.46 -11.96 19.64
N GLN A 146 -19.49 -11.73 20.53
CA GLN A 146 -18.10 -12.11 20.29
C GLN A 146 -17.91 -13.63 20.27
N LEU A 147 -18.55 -14.35 21.19
CA LEU A 147 -18.47 -15.80 21.30
C LEU A 147 -19.40 -16.54 20.32
N ARG A 148 -20.26 -15.81 19.60
CA ARG A 148 -21.29 -16.36 18.70
C ARG A 148 -22.20 -17.38 19.40
N LEU A 149 -22.55 -17.08 20.65
CA LEU A 149 -23.55 -17.81 21.43
C LEU A 149 -24.93 -17.22 21.16
#